data_AF-A0A1J4WNW7-F1
#
_entry.id   AF-A0A1J4WNW7-F1
#
_cell.length_a   1.000
_cell.length_b   1.000
_cell.length_c   1.000
_cell.angle_alpha   90.00
_cell.angle_beta   90.00
_cell.angle_gamma   90.00
#
_symmetry.space_group_name_H-M   'P 1'
#
loop_
_entity.id
_entity.type
_entity.pdbx_description
1 polymer ?
#
loop_
_entity_poly.entity_id
_entity_poly.type
_entity_poly.pdbx_seq_one_letter_code
_entity_poly.pdbx_strand_id
1 'polypeptide(L)'
;MFSFFKTKYQRTKEMYQKYERVLIPSMLVLGFIPDYVTFKTIKPQTALTVLGCYFAMVGIAIAFTQYYDSGRITHKLKFVRLFTPLLVQFLFGALLGAVFVFYWFSASIAASWLFIILILGLIVSNELLKHHLSKPIIQASVYYFIMFAYLSIVIPYAFNGIGPRLFLLSGVCSLALMLGYIYVLVLARGQVRAQWRSLAKIVVAIFVLMNALYFADIVPPIPLALRQIGVYHNIRPTNGAYVLTQEKQTIWQKILPGTVIHQTNREPVYVYSAIFAPNDLRTKIVHVWQKYVDEIGWVDKDTLSFNITGGRKEGFRGYSVKRAVDEGKWRVWVETETGQKLGRVTFEVKNGEYETEVGR
;
A
#
# COMPACT_ATOMS: atom_id res chain seq x y z
N MET A 1 41.32 12.90 28.55
CA MET A 1 40.32 12.12 27.79
C MET A 1 39.00 12.89 27.52
N PHE A 2 38.36 13.51 28.52
CA PHE A 2 37.04 14.20 28.36
C PHE A 2 37.00 15.31 27.28
N SER A 3 38.07 16.10 27.13
CA SER A 3 38.16 17.17 26.11
C SER A 3 38.01 16.64 24.68
N PHE A 4 38.74 15.58 24.33
CA PHE A 4 38.79 15.02 22.97
C PHE A 4 37.41 14.55 22.45
N PHE A 5 36.60 13.94 23.32
CA PHE A 5 35.22 13.56 22.99
C PHE A 5 34.29 14.77 22.80
N LYS A 6 34.55 15.88 23.51
CA LYS A 6 33.79 17.13 23.36
C LYS A 6 34.06 17.76 21.98
N THR A 7 35.32 17.81 21.56
CA THR A 7 35.74 18.31 20.25
C THR A 7 35.25 17.44 19.10
N LYS A 8 35.34 16.10 19.23
CA LYS A 8 34.85 15.17 18.20
C LYS A 8 33.33 15.27 18.01
N TYR A 9 32.57 15.41 19.09
CA TYR A 9 31.12 15.64 19.02
C TYR A 9 30.75 16.94 18.29
N GLN A 10 31.44 18.06 18.57
CA GLN A 10 31.16 19.33 17.88
C GLN A 10 31.45 19.21 16.38
N ARG A 11 32.62 18.67 15.98
CA ARG A 11 32.94 18.40 14.56
C ARG A 11 31.90 17.51 13.87
N THR A 12 31.43 16.45 14.51
CA THR A 12 30.39 15.58 13.93
C THR A 12 29.05 16.29 13.82
N LYS A 13 28.67 17.13 14.79
CA LYS A 13 27.46 17.96 14.73
C LYS A 13 27.54 19.02 13.63
N GLU A 14 28.68 19.67 13.48
CA GLU A 14 28.96 20.66 12.42
C GLU A 14 28.92 20.01 11.03
N MET A 15 29.52 18.82 10.84
CA MET A 15 29.36 18.06 9.59
C MET A 15 27.91 17.69 9.31
N TYR A 16 27.17 17.19 10.32
CA TYR A 16 25.75 16.85 10.16
C TYR A 16 24.95 18.07 9.68
N GLN A 17 25.14 19.22 10.33
CA GLN A 17 24.49 20.48 9.95
C GLN A 17 24.91 20.98 8.56
N LYS A 18 26.17 20.76 8.14
CA LYS A 18 26.69 21.15 6.83
C LYS A 18 26.11 20.30 5.68
N TYR A 19 25.95 19.00 5.88
CA TYR A 19 25.45 18.07 4.86
C TYR A 19 23.94 17.78 4.94
N GLU A 20 23.24 18.39 5.90
CA GLU A 20 21.81 18.19 6.17
C GLU A 20 20.92 18.38 4.92
N ARG A 21 21.23 19.34 4.05
CA ARG A 21 20.45 19.59 2.82
C ARG A 21 20.56 18.49 1.75
N VAL A 22 21.55 17.60 1.83
CA VAL A 22 21.80 16.54 0.84
C VAL A 22 21.57 15.15 1.43
N LEU A 23 21.89 14.95 2.71
CA LEU A 23 21.69 13.69 3.41
C LEU A 23 20.21 13.31 3.56
N ILE A 24 19.30 14.28 3.75
CA ILE A 24 17.90 13.92 4.05
C ILE A 24 17.14 13.46 2.77
N PRO A 25 17.19 14.17 1.61
CA PRO A 25 16.52 13.69 0.40
C PRO A 25 17.10 12.37 -0.12
N SER A 26 18.40 12.14 0.07
CA SER A 26 19.04 10.88 -0.28
C SER A 26 18.61 9.73 0.63
N MET A 27 18.35 9.95 1.92
CA MET A 27 17.79 8.93 2.82
C MET A 27 16.37 8.51 2.44
N LEU A 28 15.56 9.40 1.87
CA LEU A 28 14.23 9.06 1.34
C LEU A 28 14.34 8.14 0.11
N VAL A 29 15.21 8.47 -0.85
CA VAL A 29 15.47 7.63 -2.03
C VAL A 29 16.10 6.28 -1.63
N LEU A 30 17.03 6.29 -0.67
CA LEU A 30 17.68 5.09 -0.13
C LEU A 30 16.76 4.22 0.75
N GLY A 31 15.67 4.76 1.31
CA GLY A 31 14.62 3.95 1.92
C GLY A 31 13.72 3.30 0.87
N PHE A 32 13.23 4.10 -0.07
CA PHE A 32 12.22 3.67 -1.05
C PHE A 32 12.73 2.64 -2.08
N ILE A 33 13.97 2.79 -2.59
CA ILE A 33 14.51 1.89 -3.62
C ILE A 33 14.63 0.44 -3.10
N PRO A 34 15.24 0.16 -1.93
CA PRO A 34 15.24 -1.18 -1.35
C PRO A 34 13.86 -1.76 -1.13
N ASP A 35 12.87 -0.97 -0.71
CA ASP A 35 11.50 -1.45 -0.49
C ASP A 35 10.83 -1.90 -1.79
N TYR A 36 10.96 -1.10 -2.87
CA TYR A 36 10.45 -1.46 -4.19
C TYR A 36 11.13 -2.74 -4.74
N VAL A 37 12.45 -2.83 -4.63
CA VAL A 37 13.23 -4.01 -5.07
C VAL A 37 12.86 -5.25 -4.23
N THR A 38 12.73 -5.08 -2.92
CA THR A 38 12.30 -6.13 -1.98
C THR A 38 10.92 -6.66 -2.36
N PHE A 39 9.93 -5.79 -2.52
CA PHE A 39 8.57 -6.20 -2.88
C PHE A 39 8.48 -6.95 -4.22
N LYS A 40 9.31 -6.57 -5.21
CA LYS A 40 9.32 -7.23 -6.54
C LYS A 40 10.11 -8.55 -6.57
N THR A 41 11.13 -8.69 -5.72
CA THR A 41 12.13 -9.77 -5.84
C THR A 41 11.99 -10.85 -4.75
N ILE A 42 11.60 -10.45 -3.54
CA ILE A 42 11.65 -11.25 -2.32
C ILE A 42 10.25 -11.81 -1.99
N LYS A 43 10.19 -12.94 -1.27
CA LYS A 43 8.92 -13.52 -0.82
C LYS A 43 8.18 -12.52 0.11
N PRO A 44 6.84 -12.36 -0.01
CA PRO A 44 6.07 -11.44 0.84
C PRO A 44 6.29 -11.64 2.34
N GLN A 45 6.42 -12.89 2.79
CA GLN A 45 6.74 -13.25 4.18
C GLN A 45 7.98 -12.50 4.68
N THR A 46 9.08 -12.59 3.94
CA THR A 46 10.36 -11.97 4.29
C THR A 46 10.27 -10.44 4.25
N ALA A 47 9.54 -9.87 3.28
CA ALA A 47 9.29 -8.43 3.22
C ALA A 47 8.54 -7.93 4.48
N LEU A 48 7.48 -8.64 4.90
CA LEU A 48 6.72 -8.32 6.11
C LEU A 48 7.55 -8.51 7.38
N THR A 49 8.41 -9.52 7.46
CA THR A 49 9.34 -9.71 8.59
C THR A 49 10.35 -8.55 8.69
N VAL A 50 10.97 -8.13 7.58
CA VAL A 50 11.90 -6.99 7.55
C VAL A 50 11.17 -5.70 7.98
N LEU A 51 9.95 -5.50 7.50
CA LEU A 51 9.11 -4.36 7.86
C LEU A 51 8.76 -4.37 9.36
N GLY A 52 8.50 -5.54 9.94
CA GLY A 52 8.33 -5.73 11.39
C GLY A 52 9.59 -5.39 12.20
N CYS A 53 10.77 -5.76 11.71
CA CYS A 53 12.04 -5.36 12.32
C CYS A 53 12.24 -3.83 12.28
N TYR A 54 11.93 -3.18 11.15
CA TYR A 54 11.99 -1.72 11.02
C TYR A 54 11.02 -1.03 12.00
N PHE A 55 9.79 -1.55 12.10
CA PHE A 55 8.77 -1.06 13.03
C PHE A 55 9.23 -1.17 14.49
N ALA A 56 9.78 -2.32 14.89
CA ALA A 56 10.32 -2.53 16.22
C ALA A 56 11.49 -1.58 16.54
N MET A 57 12.41 -1.37 15.58
CA MET A 57 13.52 -0.43 15.74
C MET A 57 13.04 1.02 15.94
N VAL A 58 11.98 1.46 15.24
CA VAL A 58 11.37 2.78 15.46
C VAL A 58 10.78 2.89 16.87
N GLY A 59 10.01 1.89 17.32
CA GLY A 59 9.44 1.87 18.67
C GLY A 59 10.50 1.98 19.76
N ILE A 60 11.63 1.26 19.60
CA ILE A 60 12.79 1.32 20.49
C ILE A 60 13.47 2.69 20.42
N ALA A 61 13.65 3.28 19.22
CA ALA A 61 14.30 4.58 19.04
C ALA A 61 13.49 5.75 19.61
N ILE A 62 12.16 5.73 19.45
CA ILE A 62 11.24 6.71 20.07
C ILE A 62 11.27 6.55 21.60
N ALA A 63 11.19 5.31 22.11
CA ALA A 63 11.28 5.05 23.55
C ALA A 63 12.62 5.52 24.13
N PHE A 64 13.75 5.17 23.52
CA PHE A 64 15.09 5.63 23.90
C PHE A 64 15.18 7.15 23.96
N THR A 65 14.66 7.84 22.94
CA THR A 65 14.56 9.31 22.91
C THR A 65 13.82 9.84 24.13
N GLN A 66 12.65 9.26 24.43
CA GLN A 66 11.80 9.70 25.53
C GLN A 66 12.39 9.42 26.93
N TYR A 67 13.10 8.30 27.12
CA TYR A 67 13.81 7.95 28.37
C TYR A 67 15.11 8.76 28.56
N TYR A 68 15.81 9.10 27.48
CA TYR A 68 16.99 9.97 27.53
C TYR A 68 16.59 11.40 27.89
N ASP A 69 15.55 11.94 27.22
CA ASP A 69 15.07 13.31 27.45
C ASP A 69 14.37 13.46 28.81
N SER A 70 13.91 12.37 29.44
CA SER A 70 13.45 12.34 30.83
C SER A 70 14.57 12.18 31.88
N GLY A 71 15.84 12.26 31.46
CA GLY A 71 17.00 12.21 32.37
C GLY A 71 17.30 10.84 33.00
N ARG A 72 16.65 9.75 32.58
CA ARG A 72 16.88 8.41 33.14
C ARG A 72 18.10 7.69 32.56
N ILE A 73 18.63 8.15 31.42
CA ILE A 73 19.74 7.51 30.71
C ILE A 73 21.01 8.37 30.85
N THR A 74 22.11 7.72 31.20
CA THR A 74 23.42 8.36 31.41
C THR A 74 23.92 9.09 30.15
N HIS A 75 24.48 10.30 30.34
CA HIS A 75 25.07 11.13 29.27
C HIS A 75 26.14 10.46 28.39
N LYS A 76 26.64 9.27 28.74
CA LYS A 76 27.53 8.46 27.88
C LYS A 76 26.88 8.13 26.52
N LEU A 77 25.55 7.99 26.46
CA LEU A 77 24.81 7.70 25.21
C LEU A 77 24.43 8.94 24.39
N LYS A 78 25.01 10.11 24.70
CA LYS A 78 24.87 11.37 23.97
C LYS A 78 25.05 11.25 22.45
N PHE A 79 25.99 10.43 21.97
CA PHE A 79 26.19 10.20 20.54
C PHE A 79 25.02 9.45 19.91
N VAL A 80 24.45 8.46 20.59
CA VAL A 80 23.25 7.73 20.12
C VAL A 80 22.08 8.70 20.00
N ARG A 81 21.85 9.54 21.02
CA ARG A 81 20.78 10.56 21.03
C ARG A 81 20.89 11.58 19.89
N LEU A 82 22.11 11.92 19.46
CA LEU A 82 22.35 12.82 18.32
C LEU A 82 21.83 12.21 17.00
N PHE A 83 22.04 10.91 16.79
CA PHE A 83 21.63 10.22 15.57
C PHE A 83 20.21 9.61 15.64
N THR A 84 19.59 9.51 16.82
CA THR A 84 18.25 8.90 16.94
C THR A 84 17.18 9.58 16.08
N PRO A 85 17.10 10.93 15.97
CA PRO A 85 16.13 11.58 15.09
C PRO A 85 16.31 11.20 13.61
N LEU A 86 17.57 11.14 13.15
CA LEU A 86 17.90 10.71 11.78
C LEU A 86 17.50 9.24 11.55
N LEU A 87 17.77 8.36 12.52
CA LEU A 87 17.36 6.95 12.46
C LEU A 87 15.83 6.80 12.41
N VAL A 88 15.09 7.52 13.26
CA VAL A 88 13.62 7.53 13.24
C VAL A 88 13.08 8.06 11.91
N GLN A 89 13.67 9.13 11.38
CA GLN A 89 13.27 9.71 10.08
C GLN A 89 13.52 8.75 8.92
N PHE A 90 14.70 8.12 8.86
CA PHE A 90 15.03 7.11 7.85
C PHE A 90 14.08 5.91 7.92
N LEU A 91 13.87 5.36 9.12
CA LEU A 91 12.99 4.21 9.30
C LEU A 91 11.51 4.55 9.05
N PHE A 92 11.03 5.76 9.40
CA PHE A 92 9.70 6.23 8.97
C PHE A 92 9.61 6.35 7.45
N GLY A 93 10.65 6.84 6.78
CA GLY A 93 10.74 6.90 5.32
C GLY A 93 10.60 5.53 4.67
N ALA A 94 11.36 4.55 5.14
CA ALA A 94 11.26 3.15 4.68
C ALA A 94 9.89 2.52 5.03
N LEU A 95 9.42 2.64 6.27
CA LEU A 95 8.10 2.10 6.67
C LEU A 95 6.95 2.67 5.82
N LEU A 96 6.92 3.99 5.60
CA LEU A 96 5.92 4.63 4.74
C LEU A 96 6.13 4.29 3.25
N GLY A 97 7.37 4.16 2.79
CA GLY A 97 7.71 3.76 1.42
C GLY A 97 7.26 2.33 1.09
N ALA A 98 7.59 1.37 1.94
CA ALA A 98 7.09 0.00 1.84
C ALA A 98 5.57 -0.06 1.91
N VAL A 99 4.93 0.63 2.87
CA VAL A 99 3.46 0.74 2.95
C VAL A 99 2.90 1.30 1.64
N PHE A 100 3.44 2.41 1.12
CA PHE A 100 3.05 2.96 -0.19
C PHE A 100 3.14 1.92 -1.30
N VAL A 101 4.24 1.16 -1.39
CA VAL A 101 4.42 0.12 -2.42
C VAL A 101 3.37 -0.99 -2.31
N PHE A 102 3.10 -1.50 -1.10
CA PHE A 102 2.03 -2.48 -0.87
C PHE A 102 0.67 -1.92 -1.32
N TYR A 103 0.31 -0.71 -0.89
CA TYR A 103 -0.98 -0.09 -1.24
C TYR A 103 -1.10 0.26 -2.72
N TRP A 104 -0.04 0.75 -3.36
CA TRP A 104 -0.01 1.10 -4.78
C TRP A 104 -0.27 -0.11 -5.68
N PHE A 105 0.33 -1.26 -5.38
CA PHE A 105 0.11 -2.49 -6.15
C PHE A 105 -1.18 -3.23 -5.76
N SER A 106 -1.70 -3.02 -4.54
CA SER A 106 -2.95 -3.64 -4.09
C SER A 106 -4.22 -2.89 -4.46
N ALA A 107 -4.11 -1.63 -4.89
CA ALA A 107 -5.26 -0.77 -5.17
C ALA A 107 -5.58 -0.61 -6.66
N SER A 108 -6.86 -0.38 -6.93
CA SER A 108 -7.21 0.48 -8.06
C SER A 108 -6.78 1.92 -7.74
N ILE A 109 -5.86 2.50 -8.53
CA ILE A 109 -5.48 3.92 -8.39
C ILE A 109 -6.72 4.81 -8.37
N ALA A 110 -7.74 4.49 -9.17
CA ALA A 110 -9.00 5.25 -9.24
C ALA A 110 -9.85 5.18 -7.95
N ALA A 111 -9.75 4.10 -7.15
CA ALA A 111 -10.46 3.98 -5.87
C ALA A 111 -9.66 4.59 -4.71
N SER A 112 -8.36 4.30 -4.65
CA SER A 112 -7.52 4.60 -3.48
C SER A 112 -6.64 5.85 -3.61
N TRP A 113 -6.87 6.69 -4.62
CA TRP A 113 -6.06 7.90 -4.88
C TRP A 113 -5.90 8.79 -3.64
N LEU A 114 -6.97 8.98 -2.84
CA LEU A 114 -6.92 9.82 -1.64
C LEU A 114 -6.03 9.21 -0.54
N PHE A 115 -6.04 7.88 -0.39
CA PHE A 115 -5.15 7.19 0.57
C PHE A 115 -3.69 7.21 0.11
N ILE A 116 -3.46 7.08 -1.20
CA ILE A 116 -2.13 7.21 -1.81
C ILE A 116 -1.58 8.63 -1.59
N ILE A 117 -2.39 9.67 -1.80
CA ILE A 117 -2.01 11.07 -1.50
C ILE A 117 -1.76 11.27 0.00
N LEU A 118 -2.55 10.67 0.89
CA LEU A 118 -2.32 10.72 2.33
C LEU A 118 -0.94 10.15 2.71
N ILE A 119 -0.57 8.97 2.18
CA ILE A 119 0.75 8.37 2.43
C ILE A 119 1.87 9.23 1.82
N LEU A 120 1.73 9.71 0.59
CA LEU A 120 2.70 10.62 -0.03
C LEU A 120 2.87 11.91 0.77
N GLY A 121 1.77 12.47 1.28
CA GLY A 121 1.77 13.62 2.17
C GLY A 121 2.52 13.35 3.47
N LEU A 122 2.41 12.14 4.04
CA LEU A 122 3.19 11.75 5.22
C LEU A 122 4.69 11.53 4.89
N ILE A 123 5.02 10.97 3.73
CA ILE A 123 6.40 10.81 3.25
C ILE A 123 7.07 12.18 3.05
N VAL A 124 6.40 13.10 2.35
CA VAL A 124 6.88 14.47 2.14
C VAL A 124 6.92 15.26 3.46
N SER A 125 5.95 15.06 4.35
CA SER A 125 5.97 15.65 5.70
C SER A 125 7.17 15.15 6.51
N ASN A 126 7.51 13.86 6.40
CA ASN A 126 8.67 13.25 7.06
C ASN A 126 9.99 13.94 6.65
N GLU A 127 10.07 14.45 5.43
CA GLU A 127 11.21 15.24 4.92
C GLU A 127 11.17 16.69 5.42
N LEU A 128 10.09 17.41 5.11
CA LEU A 128 10.00 18.87 5.27
C LEU A 128 9.89 19.32 6.74
N LEU A 129 9.24 18.53 7.60
CA LEU A 129 8.88 18.94 8.96
C LEU A 129 9.88 18.46 10.02
N LYS A 130 11.16 18.28 9.67
CA LYS A 130 12.23 17.74 10.54
C LYS A 130 12.24 18.27 12.00
N HIS A 131 12.01 19.57 12.19
CA HIS A 131 11.97 20.20 13.53
C HIS A 131 10.68 19.87 14.31
N HIS A 132 9.57 19.62 13.62
CA HIS A 132 8.30 19.24 14.23
C HIS A 132 8.21 17.72 14.46
N LEU A 133 8.81 16.90 13.60
CA LEU A 133 8.95 15.44 13.78
C LEU A 133 9.87 15.03 14.93
N SER A 134 10.55 15.99 15.57
CA SER A 134 11.20 15.78 16.87
C SER A 134 10.22 15.86 18.06
N LYS A 135 8.96 16.30 17.84
CA LYS A 135 7.95 16.39 18.91
C LYS A 135 7.31 15.02 19.16
N PRO A 136 7.22 14.53 20.42
CA PRO A 136 6.66 13.22 20.74
C PRO A 136 5.24 12.99 20.20
N ILE A 137 4.40 14.02 20.14
CA ILE A 137 3.05 13.94 19.57
C ILE A 137 3.09 13.50 18.09
N ILE A 138 3.93 14.14 17.27
CA ILE A 138 3.95 13.86 15.82
C ILE A 138 4.56 12.49 15.56
N GLN A 139 5.63 12.12 16.28
CA GLN A 139 6.22 10.79 16.21
C GLN A 139 5.21 9.70 16.56
N ALA A 140 4.49 9.84 17.67
CA ALA A 140 3.48 8.87 18.09
C ALA A 140 2.31 8.77 17.08
N SER A 141 1.88 9.87 16.47
CA SER A 141 0.84 9.88 15.44
C SER A 141 1.26 9.16 14.17
N VAL A 142 2.45 9.46 13.64
CA VAL A 142 2.99 8.80 12.44
C VAL A 142 3.26 7.32 12.72
N TYR A 143 3.84 7.00 13.88
CA TYR A 143 4.06 5.62 14.32
C TYR A 143 2.76 4.83 14.43
N TYR A 144 1.69 5.42 14.97
CA TYR A 144 0.38 4.75 15.04
C TYR A 144 -0.26 4.55 13.66
N PHE A 145 -0.18 5.53 12.77
CA PHE A 145 -0.66 5.37 11.39
C PHE A 145 0.06 4.21 10.69
N ILE A 146 1.39 4.18 10.77
CA ILE A 146 2.21 3.08 10.24
C ILE A 146 1.84 1.76 10.91
N MET A 147 1.63 1.74 12.23
CA MET A 147 1.23 0.53 12.97
C MET A 147 -0.10 -0.04 12.48
N PHE A 148 -1.11 0.81 12.28
CA PHE A 148 -2.40 0.41 11.73
C PHE A 148 -2.19 -0.15 10.32
N ALA A 149 -1.55 0.60 9.42
CA ALA A 149 -1.31 0.21 8.04
C ALA A 149 -0.54 -1.10 7.92
N TYR A 150 0.48 -1.31 8.76
CA TYR A 150 1.27 -2.54 8.85
C TYR A 150 0.41 -3.72 9.30
N LEU A 151 -0.36 -3.57 10.39
CA LEU A 151 -1.21 -4.65 10.90
C LEU A 151 -2.36 -4.99 9.93
N SER A 152 -2.92 -4.01 9.22
CA SER A 152 -3.91 -4.25 8.15
C SER A 152 -3.33 -4.94 6.91
N ILE A 153 -2.00 -5.08 6.80
CA ILE A 153 -1.36 -5.98 5.84
C ILE A 153 -1.10 -7.35 6.48
N VAL A 154 -0.46 -7.36 7.66
CA VAL A 154 0.04 -8.58 8.31
C VAL A 154 -1.07 -9.51 8.79
N ILE A 155 -2.17 -9.01 9.35
CA ILE A 155 -3.25 -9.87 9.87
C ILE A 155 -4.01 -10.56 8.73
N PRO A 156 -4.51 -9.87 7.69
CA PRO A 156 -5.07 -10.54 6.51
C PRO A 156 -4.12 -11.55 5.87
N TYR A 157 -2.83 -11.22 5.82
CA TYR A 157 -1.79 -12.12 5.32
C TYR A 157 -1.58 -13.37 6.20
N ALA A 158 -1.52 -13.22 7.53
CA ALA A 158 -1.28 -14.32 8.46
C ALA A 158 -2.48 -15.27 8.61
N PHE A 159 -3.70 -14.74 8.51
CA PHE A 159 -4.95 -15.52 8.57
C PHE A 159 -5.42 -16.04 7.21
N ASN A 160 -4.66 -15.81 6.12
CA ASN A 160 -5.01 -16.19 4.75
C ASN A 160 -6.45 -15.82 4.36
N GLY A 161 -6.87 -14.60 4.72
CA GLY A 161 -8.24 -14.15 4.55
C GLY A 161 -8.34 -12.65 4.27
N ILE A 162 -9.50 -12.21 3.77
CA ILE A 162 -9.76 -10.81 3.40
C ILE A 162 -11.14 -10.40 3.89
N GLY A 163 -11.30 -9.10 4.15
CA GLY A 163 -12.59 -8.46 4.35
C GLY A 163 -12.72 -7.76 5.71
N PRO A 164 -13.91 -7.19 5.99
CA PRO A 164 -14.07 -6.21 7.07
C PRO A 164 -13.70 -6.75 8.45
N ARG A 165 -13.92 -8.04 8.72
CA ARG A 165 -13.61 -8.66 10.01
C ARG A 165 -12.12 -8.63 10.34
N LEU A 166 -11.25 -8.91 9.36
CA LEU A 166 -9.80 -8.93 9.55
C LEU A 166 -9.22 -7.51 9.55
N PHE A 167 -9.81 -6.58 8.78
CA PHE A 167 -9.47 -5.17 8.87
C PHE A 167 -9.82 -4.57 10.25
N LEU A 168 -11.02 -4.83 10.76
CA LEU A 168 -11.46 -4.40 12.10
C LEU A 168 -10.58 -5.02 13.20
N LEU A 169 -10.25 -6.31 13.10
CA LEU A 169 -9.30 -6.97 14.00
C LEU A 169 -7.93 -6.25 13.99
N SER A 170 -7.43 -5.88 12.81
CA SER A 170 -6.18 -5.12 12.66
C SER A 170 -6.25 -3.74 13.32
N GLY A 171 -7.39 -3.06 13.20
CA GLY A 171 -7.65 -1.81 13.90
C GLY A 171 -7.66 -1.98 15.42
N VAL A 172 -8.37 -2.97 15.95
CA VAL A 172 -8.45 -3.22 17.40
C VAL A 172 -7.08 -3.63 17.97
N CYS A 173 -6.35 -4.50 17.28
CA CYS A 173 -5.00 -4.90 17.67
C CYS A 173 -4.01 -3.71 17.64
N SER A 174 -4.04 -2.88 16.59
CA SER A 174 -3.16 -1.71 16.52
C SER A 174 -3.48 -0.69 17.61
N LEU A 175 -4.77 -0.44 17.88
CA LEU A 175 -5.22 0.44 18.96
C LEU A 175 -4.78 -0.07 20.33
N ALA A 176 -4.99 -1.35 20.64
CA ALA A 176 -4.61 -1.94 21.92
C ALA A 176 -3.10 -1.89 22.15
N LEU A 177 -2.30 -2.24 21.14
CA LEU A 177 -0.84 -2.20 21.22
C LEU A 177 -0.31 -0.75 21.33
N MET A 178 -0.91 0.21 20.63
CA MET A 178 -0.53 1.62 20.74
C MET A 178 -0.87 2.22 22.11
N LEU A 179 -2.03 1.87 22.68
CA LEU A 179 -2.40 2.29 24.04
C LEU A 179 -1.46 1.68 25.09
N GLY A 180 -1.08 0.40 24.94
CA GLY A 180 -0.04 -0.23 25.76
C GLY A 180 1.33 0.45 25.62
N TYR A 181 1.73 0.80 24.40
CA TYR A 181 2.98 1.53 24.14
C TYR A 181 2.98 2.94 24.78
N ILE A 182 1.89 3.70 24.62
CA ILE A 182 1.71 5.00 25.29
C ILE A 182 1.75 4.83 26.81
N TYR A 183 1.11 3.82 27.37
CA TYR A 183 1.13 3.55 28.81
C TYR A 183 2.56 3.33 29.34
N VAL A 184 3.38 2.52 28.64
CA VAL A 184 4.81 2.32 28.97
C VAL A 184 5.59 3.65 28.90
N LEU A 185 5.36 4.48 27.88
CA LEU A 185 5.98 5.80 27.77
C LEU A 185 5.51 6.79 28.87
N VAL A 186 4.26 6.67 29.35
CA VAL A 186 3.74 7.49 30.47
C VAL A 186 4.39 7.09 31.80
N LEU A 187 4.63 5.79 32.03
CA LEU A 187 5.34 5.28 33.22
C LEU A 187 6.79 5.81 33.33
N ALA A 188 7.41 6.18 32.21
CA ALA A 188 8.73 6.81 32.17
C ALA A 188 8.79 8.18 32.89
N ARG A 189 7.64 8.82 33.15
CA ARG A 189 7.51 10.20 33.71
C ARG A 189 8.17 11.28 32.82
N GLY A 190 7.96 11.23 31.51
CA GLY A 190 8.40 12.25 30.55
C GLY A 190 7.29 13.17 30.02
N GLN A 191 7.59 13.99 28.99
CA GLN A 191 6.66 14.93 28.35
C GLN A 191 5.34 14.27 27.87
N VAL A 192 5.41 13.01 27.43
CA VAL A 192 4.27 12.17 27.06
C VAL A 192 3.21 12.10 28.17
N ARG A 193 3.60 12.10 29.46
CA ARG A 193 2.65 12.10 30.59
C ARG A 193 1.85 13.40 30.71
N ALA A 194 2.38 14.54 30.26
CA ALA A 194 1.61 15.79 30.22
C ALA A 194 0.61 15.81 29.05
N GLN A 195 0.93 15.10 27.96
CA GLN A 195 0.20 15.17 26.68
C GLN A 195 -0.64 13.93 26.36
N TRP A 196 -0.75 12.96 27.29
CA TRP A 196 -1.39 11.66 27.05
C TRP A 196 -2.84 11.77 26.56
N ARG A 197 -3.61 12.75 27.05
CA ARG A 197 -4.99 13.01 26.59
C ARG A 197 -5.04 13.44 25.13
N SER A 198 -4.10 14.29 24.70
CA SER A 198 -3.99 14.74 23.30
C SER A 198 -3.53 13.60 22.39
N LEU A 199 -2.57 12.78 22.85
CA LEU A 199 -2.15 11.57 22.16
C LEU A 199 -3.30 10.58 21.98
N ALA A 200 -4.05 10.28 23.04
CA ALA A 200 -5.21 9.39 22.98
C ALA A 200 -6.28 9.91 21.99
N LYS A 201 -6.57 11.22 22.00
CA LYS A 201 -7.47 11.84 21.00
C LYS A 201 -6.98 11.65 19.56
N ILE A 202 -5.68 11.82 19.30
CA ILE A 202 -5.13 11.64 17.94
C ILE A 202 -5.13 10.17 17.52
N VAL A 203 -4.80 9.24 18.43
CA VAL A 203 -4.89 7.80 18.19
C VAL A 203 -6.33 7.38 17.86
N VAL A 204 -7.33 7.87 18.61
CA VAL A 204 -8.75 7.64 18.31
C VAL A 204 -9.16 8.29 16.99
N ALA A 205 -8.69 9.51 16.68
CA ALA A 205 -8.99 10.17 15.42
C ALA A 205 -8.42 9.41 14.21
N ILE A 206 -7.18 8.92 14.29
CA ILE A 206 -6.57 8.08 13.25
C ILE A 206 -7.29 6.74 13.14
N PHE A 207 -7.70 6.12 14.26
CA PHE A 207 -8.50 4.89 14.24
C PHE A 207 -9.82 5.09 13.49
N VAL A 208 -10.57 6.14 13.82
CA VAL A 208 -11.85 6.46 13.17
C VAL A 208 -11.63 6.79 11.69
N LEU A 209 -10.60 7.58 11.36
CA LEU A 209 -10.25 7.90 9.97
C LEU A 209 -9.92 6.65 9.14
N MET A 210 -9.06 5.75 9.65
CA MET A 210 -8.69 4.52 8.94
C MET A 210 -9.91 3.62 8.67
N ASN A 211 -10.82 3.51 9.65
CA ASN A 211 -12.07 2.77 9.46
C ASN A 211 -13.01 3.45 8.45
N ALA A 212 -13.19 4.77 8.54
CA ALA A 212 -14.01 5.52 7.58
C ALA A 212 -13.50 5.39 6.14
N LEU A 213 -12.17 5.49 5.94
CA LEU A 213 -11.56 5.32 4.61
C LEU A 213 -11.70 3.87 4.09
N TYR A 214 -11.71 2.86 4.96
CA TYR A 214 -11.94 1.47 4.55
C TYR A 214 -13.39 1.21 4.12
N PHE A 215 -14.37 1.65 4.90
CA PHE A 215 -15.79 1.50 4.53
C PHE A 215 -16.23 2.40 3.36
N ALA A 216 -15.41 3.38 2.98
CA ALA A 216 -15.60 4.21 1.79
C ALA A 216 -14.90 3.66 0.52
N ASP A 217 -14.42 2.40 0.51
CA ASP A 217 -13.61 1.79 -0.57
C ASP A 217 -12.29 2.53 -0.90
N ILE A 218 -11.87 3.49 -0.08
CA ILE A 218 -10.65 4.28 -0.30
C ILE A 218 -9.41 3.48 0.14
N VAL A 219 -9.49 2.67 1.19
CA VAL A 219 -8.45 1.70 1.56
C VAL A 219 -8.69 0.39 0.83
N PRO A 220 -7.74 -0.10 0.00
CA PRO A 220 -7.93 -1.30 -0.81
C PRO A 220 -7.97 -2.60 0.02
N PRO A 221 -8.56 -3.68 -0.53
CA PRO A 221 -8.57 -5.02 0.07
C PRO A 221 -7.20 -5.73 -0.04
N ILE A 222 -6.28 -5.35 0.86
CA ILE A 222 -5.00 -6.04 1.03
C ILE A 222 -5.24 -7.47 1.55
N PRO A 223 -4.48 -8.50 1.08
CA PRO A 223 -3.25 -8.44 0.29
C PRO A 223 -3.38 -8.83 -1.20
N LEU A 224 -4.55 -8.65 -1.82
CA LEU A 224 -4.67 -8.87 -3.27
C LEU A 224 -3.98 -7.74 -4.04
N ALA A 225 -3.39 -8.05 -5.19
CA ALA A 225 -2.79 -7.06 -6.08
C ALA A 225 -3.06 -7.40 -7.55
N LEU A 226 -3.74 -6.50 -8.27
CA LEU A 226 -4.04 -6.70 -9.69
C LEU A 226 -2.75 -6.50 -10.51
N ARG A 227 -2.18 -7.60 -11.00
CA ARG A 227 -0.93 -7.62 -11.80
C ARG A 227 -1.17 -7.25 -13.25
N GLN A 228 -2.28 -7.70 -13.82
CA GLN A 228 -2.65 -7.47 -15.21
C GLN A 228 -4.17 -7.47 -15.31
N ILE A 229 -4.71 -6.62 -16.18
CA ILE A 229 -6.09 -6.67 -16.64
C ILE A 229 -6.12 -6.27 -18.11
N GLY A 230 -7.01 -6.87 -18.88
CA GLY A 230 -7.16 -6.53 -20.30
C GLY A 230 -8.39 -7.13 -20.93
N VAL A 231 -8.68 -6.66 -22.14
CA VAL A 231 -9.73 -7.16 -23.02
C VAL A 231 -9.08 -7.92 -24.17
N TYR A 232 -9.70 -9.03 -24.57
CA TYR A 232 -9.15 -10.04 -25.45
C TYR A 232 -10.25 -10.65 -26.34
N HIS A 233 -9.87 -11.07 -27.54
CA HIS A 233 -10.72 -11.77 -28.51
C HIS A 233 -10.76 -13.27 -28.30
N ASN A 234 -9.68 -13.82 -27.77
CA ASN A 234 -9.61 -15.24 -27.45
C ASN A 234 -8.65 -15.48 -26.29
N ILE A 235 -8.99 -16.47 -25.47
CA ILE A 235 -8.17 -16.94 -24.36
C ILE A 235 -8.10 -18.45 -24.48
N ARG A 236 -6.92 -18.99 -24.82
CA ARG A 236 -6.69 -20.44 -24.89
C ARG A 236 -5.74 -20.88 -23.79
N PRO A 237 -6.14 -21.80 -22.88
CA PRO A 237 -5.20 -22.41 -21.96
C PRO A 237 -4.24 -23.32 -22.75
N THR A 238 -2.94 -23.18 -22.55
CA THR A 238 -1.91 -23.99 -23.23
C THR A 238 -0.80 -24.31 -22.24
N ASN A 239 -0.68 -25.59 -21.85
CA ASN A 239 0.38 -26.13 -20.99
C ASN A 239 0.73 -25.27 -19.75
N GLY A 240 -0.30 -24.80 -19.04
CA GLY A 240 -0.15 -24.01 -17.80
C GLY A 240 -0.02 -22.49 -18.00
N ALA A 241 0.12 -22.02 -19.25
CA ALA A 241 0.01 -20.62 -19.63
C ALA A 241 -1.37 -20.33 -20.27
N TYR A 242 -1.67 -19.05 -20.47
CA TYR A 242 -2.81 -18.60 -21.27
C TYR A 242 -2.26 -17.91 -22.51
N VAL A 243 -2.65 -18.37 -23.68
CA VAL A 243 -2.42 -17.68 -24.95
C VAL A 243 -3.53 -16.64 -25.10
N LEU A 244 -3.13 -15.39 -25.25
CA LEU A 244 -4.00 -14.23 -25.17
C LEU A 244 -4.02 -13.49 -26.51
N THR A 245 -5.13 -13.53 -27.22
CA THR A 245 -5.29 -12.84 -28.51
C THR A 245 -5.83 -11.43 -28.27
N GLN A 246 -5.04 -10.41 -28.61
CA GLN A 246 -5.43 -9.00 -28.57
C GLN A 246 -5.44 -8.39 -29.97
N GLU A 247 -6.05 -7.23 -30.12
CA GLU A 247 -5.76 -6.38 -31.28
C GLU A 247 -4.35 -5.78 -31.19
N LYS A 248 -3.72 -5.61 -32.35
CA LYS A 248 -2.38 -5.05 -32.48
C LYS A 248 -2.39 -3.56 -32.15
N GLN A 249 -2.05 -3.22 -30.91
CA GLN A 249 -2.09 -1.84 -30.41
C GLN A 249 -0.80 -1.07 -30.73
N THR A 250 -0.97 0.12 -31.30
CA THR A 250 0.10 1.12 -31.47
C THR A 250 0.62 1.57 -30.09
N ILE A 251 1.90 1.96 -29.99
CA ILE A 251 2.52 2.44 -28.73
C ILE A 251 1.66 3.52 -28.04
N TRP A 252 1.09 4.45 -28.82
CA TRP A 252 0.18 5.49 -28.32
C TRP A 252 -1.13 4.94 -27.72
N GLN A 253 -1.71 3.89 -28.33
CA GLN A 253 -2.93 3.23 -27.82
C GLN A 253 -2.66 2.41 -26.54
N LYS A 254 -1.41 1.97 -26.31
CA LYS A 254 -0.98 1.35 -25.05
C LYS A 254 -0.82 2.36 -23.90
N ILE A 255 -0.77 3.66 -24.20
CA ILE A 255 -0.57 4.76 -23.24
C ILE A 255 -1.89 5.50 -22.96
N LEU A 256 -2.79 5.60 -23.93
CA LEU A 256 -4.11 6.22 -23.79
C LEU A 256 -5.09 5.30 -23.02
N PRO A 257 -5.81 5.81 -22.00
CA PRO A 257 -6.77 5.00 -21.23
C PRO A 257 -8.07 4.78 -22.02
N GLY A 258 -8.16 3.64 -22.70
CA GLY A 258 -9.37 3.18 -23.38
C GLY A 258 -9.01 2.24 -24.53
N THR A 259 -9.26 0.95 -24.35
CA THR A 259 -9.04 -0.03 -25.43
C THR A 259 -10.23 0.00 -26.37
N VAL A 260 -10.02 0.27 -27.67
CA VAL A 260 -11.06 -0.06 -28.66
C VAL A 260 -10.96 -1.55 -28.94
N ILE A 261 -12.10 -2.23 -29.01
CA ILE A 261 -12.19 -3.61 -29.48
C ILE A 261 -13.22 -3.67 -30.61
N HIS A 262 -12.78 -4.15 -31.76
CA HIS A 262 -13.59 -4.29 -32.96
C HIS A 262 -14.21 -5.68 -32.97
N GLN A 263 -15.50 -5.78 -33.22
CA GLN A 263 -16.24 -7.03 -33.21
C GLN A 263 -16.72 -7.35 -34.62
N THR A 264 -16.50 -8.59 -35.06
CA THR A 264 -17.20 -9.14 -36.22
C THR A 264 -18.26 -10.12 -35.72
N ASN A 265 -19.44 -10.16 -36.36
CA ASN A 265 -20.49 -11.16 -36.11
C ASN A 265 -20.87 -11.43 -34.63
N ARG A 266 -20.86 -10.41 -33.75
CA ARG A 266 -21.18 -10.54 -32.31
C ARG A 266 -20.30 -11.52 -31.52
N GLU A 267 -19.04 -11.65 -31.92
CA GLU A 267 -18.04 -12.52 -31.27
C GLU A 267 -17.93 -12.28 -29.74
N PRO A 268 -17.62 -13.35 -28.96
CA PRO A 268 -17.48 -13.25 -27.51
C PRO A 268 -16.30 -12.36 -27.12
N VAL A 269 -16.55 -11.39 -26.23
CA VAL A 269 -15.50 -10.57 -25.62
C VAL A 269 -15.04 -11.21 -24.33
N TYR A 270 -13.72 -11.33 -24.16
CA TYR A 270 -13.09 -11.90 -22.98
C TYR A 270 -12.42 -10.77 -22.18
N VAL A 271 -12.73 -10.69 -20.88
CA VAL A 271 -11.97 -9.85 -19.94
C VAL A 271 -11.20 -10.77 -18.99
N TYR A 272 -9.88 -10.61 -19.01
CA TYR A 272 -8.94 -11.37 -18.21
C TYR A 272 -8.33 -10.49 -17.12
N SER A 273 -8.12 -11.09 -15.96
CA SER A 273 -7.39 -10.50 -14.85
C SER A 273 -6.38 -11.49 -14.27
N ALA A 274 -5.20 -10.99 -13.92
CA ALA A 274 -4.19 -11.71 -13.15
C ALA A 274 -4.05 -11.03 -11.79
N ILE A 275 -4.43 -11.72 -10.72
CA ILE A 275 -4.44 -11.17 -9.36
C ILE A 275 -3.43 -11.93 -8.50
N PHE A 276 -2.41 -11.23 -8.02
CA PHE A 276 -1.52 -11.75 -7.01
C PHE A 276 -2.28 -11.98 -5.70
N ALA A 277 -2.09 -13.15 -5.11
CA ALA A 277 -2.69 -13.60 -3.86
C ALA A 277 -1.63 -14.41 -3.07
N PRO A 278 -1.55 -14.25 -1.73
CA PRO A 278 -0.71 -15.10 -0.87
C PRO A 278 -0.97 -16.59 -1.06
N ASN A 279 -0.04 -17.43 -0.60
CA ASN A 279 -0.26 -18.87 -0.52
C ASN A 279 -1.55 -19.16 0.26
N ASP A 280 -2.30 -20.17 -0.17
CA ASP A 280 -3.47 -20.72 0.52
C ASP A 280 -4.68 -19.77 0.72
N LEU A 281 -4.60 -18.49 0.33
CA LEU A 281 -5.75 -17.58 0.27
C LEU A 281 -6.76 -18.04 -0.80
N ARG A 282 -7.80 -18.75 -0.38
CA ARG A 282 -8.95 -19.09 -1.22
C ARG A 282 -9.98 -17.98 -1.14
N THR A 283 -10.26 -17.35 -2.27
CA THR A 283 -11.31 -16.33 -2.37
C THR A 283 -11.95 -16.35 -3.76
N LYS A 284 -13.13 -15.74 -3.87
CA LYS A 284 -13.86 -15.56 -5.12
C LYS A 284 -13.66 -14.13 -5.61
N ILE A 285 -13.31 -14.03 -6.88
CA ILE A 285 -13.20 -12.76 -7.62
C ILE A 285 -14.43 -12.60 -8.48
N VAL A 286 -14.92 -11.38 -8.57
CA VAL A 286 -16.12 -11.00 -9.32
C VAL A 286 -15.73 -10.00 -10.41
N HIS A 287 -16.16 -10.27 -11.64
CA HIS A 287 -16.12 -9.34 -12.76
C HIS A 287 -17.52 -8.74 -12.95
N VAL A 288 -17.68 -7.46 -12.60
CA VAL A 288 -18.93 -6.71 -12.78
C VAL A 288 -18.86 -5.95 -14.09
N TRP A 289 -19.66 -6.37 -15.07
CA TRP A 289 -19.72 -5.78 -16.41
C TRP A 289 -20.74 -4.65 -16.45
N GLN A 290 -20.30 -3.46 -16.84
CA GLN A 290 -21.11 -2.26 -16.93
C GLN A 290 -21.05 -1.65 -18.33
N LYS A 291 -22.20 -1.29 -18.88
CA LYS A 291 -22.32 -0.52 -20.13
C LYS A 291 -22.62 0.93 -19.80
N TYR A 292 -22.02 1.87 -20.54
CA TYR A 292 -22.40 3.27 -20.49
C TYR A 292 -23.69 3.49 -21.30
N VAL A 293 -24.62 4.25 -20.73
CA VAL A 293 -25.89 4.68 -21.33
C VAL A 293 -25.98 6.18 -21.08
N ASP A 294 -26.09 7.00 -22.11
CA ASP A 294 -25.81 8.45 -22.01
C ASP A 294 -26.67 9.18 -20.96
N GLU A 295 -27.93 8.78 -20.78
CA GLU A 295 -28.86 9.38 -19.82
C GLU A 295 -28.72 8.85 -18.38
N ILE A 296 -28.20 7.63 -18.20
CA ILE A 296 -28.18 6.90 -16.91
C ILE A 296 -26.75 6.81 -16.34
N GLY A 297 -25.73 7.01 -17.17
CA GLY A 297 -24.34 6.71 -16.87
C GLY A 297 -24.05 5.21 -16.97
N TRP A 298 -23.38 4.65 -15.97
CA TRP A 298 -22.89 3.28 -16.02
C TRP A 298 -23.88 2.30 -15.38
N VAL A 299 -24.38 1.34 -16.17
CA VAL A 299 -25.41 0.37 -15.75
C VAL A 299 -24.86 -1.05 -15.78
N ASP A 300 -25.08 -1.80 -14.70
CA ASP A 300 -24.71 -3.20 -14.57
C ASP A 300 -25.46 -4.07 -15.60
N LYS A 301 -24.71 -4.95 -16.28
CA LYS A 301 -25.20 -5.84 -17.35
C LYS A 301 -24.80 -7.31 -17.17
N ASP A 302 -23.85 -7.59 -16.29
CA ASP A 302 -23.44 -8.96 -15.95
C ASP A 302 -22.59 -8.99 -14.68
N THR A 303 -22.59 -10.12 -13.98
CA THR A 303 -21.77 -10.35 -12.78
C THR A 303 -21.25 -11.78 -12.82
N LEU A 304 -19.98 -11.94 -13.22
CA LEU A 304 -19.37 -13.23 -13.49
C LEU A 304 -18.24 -13.50 -12.48
N SER A 305 -18.28 -14.65 -11.79
CA SER A 305 -17.35 -14.93 -10.69
C SER A 305 -16.52 -16.20 -10.87
N PHE A 306 -15.29 -16.20 -10.35
CA PHE A 306 -14.39 -17.35 -10.37
C PHE A 306 -13.55 -17.44 -9.09
N ASN A 307 -13.16 -18.65 -8.71
CA ASN A 307 -12.35 -18.91 -7.51
C ASN A 307 -10.84 -18.81 -7.82
N ILE A 308 -10.03 -18.35 -6.85
CA ILE A 308 -8.56 -18.23 -6.95
C ILE A 308 -7.81 -18.96 -5.82
N THR A 309 -6.53 -19.29 -6.09
CA THR A 309 -5.64 -20.23 -5.34
C THR A 309 -5.56 -20.05 -3.82
N GLY A 310 -4.58 -19.31 -3.26
CA GLY A 310 -3.53 -18.51 -3.92
C GLY A 310 -2.19 -19.26 -4.14
N GLY A 311 -1.06 -18.53 -4.14
CA GLY A 311 0.31 -19.13 -4.16
C GLY A 311 1.15 -19.17 -5.46
N ARG A 312 0.77 -18.47 -6.55
CA ARG A 312 1.60 -18.32 -7.78
C ARG A 312 2.18 -16.90 -7.88
N LYS A 313 3.48 -16.77 -8.20
CA LYS A 313 4.16 -15.45 -8.34
C LYS A 313 3.49 -14.53 -9.36
N GLU A 314 3.12 -15.07 -10.52
CA GLU A 314 2.43 -14.37 -11.61
C GLU A 314 0.96 -14.03 -11.30
N GLY A 315 0.47 -14.40 -10.12
CA GLY A 315 -0.93 -14.28 -9.74
C GLY A 315 -1.85 -15.35 -10.32
N PHE A 316 -3.11 -15.29 -9.90
CA PHE A 316 -4.19 -16.15 -10.36
C PHE A 316 -4.87 -15.50 -11.53
N ARG A 317 -4.80 -16.22 -12.64
CA ARG A 317 -5.26 -15.84 -13.95
C ARG A 317 -6.69 -16.36 -14.12
N GLY A 318 -7.65 -15.45 -14.13
CA GLY A 318 -9.06 -15.74 -14.37
C GLY A 318 -9.59 -14.88 -15.51
N TYR A 319 -10.72 -15.29 -16.07
CA TYR A 319 -11.38 -14.53 -17.12
C TYR A 319 -12.90 -14.71 -17.06
N SER A 320 -13.60 -13.71 -17.57
CA SER A 320 -15.04 -13.72 -17.79
C SER A 320 -15.33 -13.51 -19.27
N VAL A 321 -16.33 -14.22 -19.80
CA VAL A 321 -16.72 -14.13 -21.21
C VAL A 321 -18.12 -13.55 -21.30
N LYS A 322 -18.32 -12.52 -22.13
CA LYS A 322 -19.66 -12.05 -22.49
C LYS A 322 -19.89 -12.22 -23.98
N ARG A 323 -21.00 -12.88 -24.35
CA ARG A 323 -21.47 -13.02 -25.74
C ARG A 323 -22.43 -11.89 -26.07
N ALA A 324 -22.54 -11.53 -27.35
CA ALA A 324 -23.41 -10.46 -27.83
C ALA A 324 -23.24 -9.15 -27.02
N VAL A 325 -21.99 -8.71 -26.88
CA VAL A 325 -21.67 -7.40 -26.31
C VAL A 325 -22.04 -6.34 -27.35
N ASP A 326 -22.99 -5.47 -27.03
CA ASP A 326 -23.39 -4.36 -27.91
C ASP A 326 -22.23 -3.38 -28.16
N GLU A 327 -22.33 -2.61 -29.23
CA GLU A 327 -21.51 -1.40 -29.43
C GLU A 327 -21.64 -0.38 -28.29
N GLY A 328 -20.61 0.46 -28.16
CA GLY A 328 -20.52 1.56 -27.20
C GLY A 328 -19.47 1.33 -26.12
N LYS A 329 -19.50 2.17 -25.08
CA LYS A 329 -18.51 2.16 -24.00
C LYS A 329 -18.88 1.14 -22.92
N TRP A 330 -17.91 0.31 -22.57
CA TRP A 330 -18.01 -0.73 -21.55
C TRP A 330 -16.89 -0.57 -20.51
N ARG A 331 -17.16 -1.03 -19.29
CA ARG A 331 -16.12 -1.22 -18.28
C ARG A 331 -16.40 -2.49 -17.49
N VAL A 332 -15.34 -3.15 -17.04
CA VAL A 332 -15.43 -4.27 -16.10
C VAL A 332 -14.65 -3.93 -14.85
N TRP A 333 -15.34 -3.93 -13.72
CA TRP A 333 -14.68 -3.92 -12.41
C TRP A 333 -14.29 -5.33 -12.02
N VAL A 334 -13.13 -5.43 -11.39
CA VAL A 334 -12.62 -6.64 -10.74
C VAL A 334 -12.71 -6.39 -9.25
N GLU A 335 -13.54 -7.17 -8.57
CA GLU A 335 -13.92 -6.97 -7.18
C GLU A 335 -13.74 -8.27 -6.37
N THR A 336 -13.63 -8.14 -5.06
CA THR A 336 -13.76 -9.27 -4.13
C THR A 336 -15.23 -9.68 -3.98
N GLU A 337 -15.49 -10.88 -3.47
CA GLU A 337 -16.84 -11.31 -3.07
C GLU A 337 -17.54 -10.35 -2.07
N THR A 338 -16.76 -9.54 -1.35
CA THR A 338 -17.25 -8.48 -0.45
C THR A 338 -17.47 -7.12 -1.13
N GLY A 339 -17.39 -7.03 -2.46
CA GLY A 339 -17.59 -5.80 -3.25
C GLY A 339 -16.42 -4.82 -3.26
N GLN A 340 -15.27 -5.18 -2.67
CA GLN A 340 -14.12 -4.28 -2.61
C GLN A 340 -13.38 -4.27 -3.96
N LYS A 341 -13.14 -3.08 -4.50
CA LYS A 341 -12.61 -2.87 -5.86
C LYS A 341 -11.10 -3.07 -5.94
N LEU A 342 -10.66 -4.03 -6.75
CA LEU A 342 -9.25 -4.31 -7.05
C LEU A 342 -8.75 -3.50 -8.26
N GLY A 343 -9.62 -3.27 -9.24
CA GLY A 343 -9.29 -2.53 -10.45
C GLY A 343 -10.41 -2.55 -11.47
N ARG A 344 -10.19 -1.87 -12.60
CA ARG A 344 -11.11 -1.87 -13.74
C ARG A 344 -10.38 -1.80 -15.06
N VAL A 345 -11.03 -2.28 -16.10
CA VAL A 345 -10.68 -2.00 -17.50
C VAL A 345 -11.86 -1.30 -18.15
N THR A 346 -11.59 -0.27 -18.95
CA THR A 346 -12.59 0.46 -19.74
C THR A 346 -12.24 0.30 -21.22
N PHE A 347 -13.24 -0.03 -22.03
CA PHE A 347 -13.08 -0.29 -23.46
C PHE A 347 -14.29 0.21 -24.26
N GLU A 348 -14.13 0.35 -25.56
CA GLU A 348 -15.19 0.74 -26.49
C GLU A 348 -15.35 -0.35 -27.54
N VAL A 349 -16.57 -0.86 -27.69
CA VAL A 349 -16.92 -1.89 -28.69
C VAL A 349 -17.43 -1.20 -29.95
N LYS A 350 -16.87 -1.56 -31.10
CA LYS A 350 -17.29 -1.09 -32.44
C LYS A 350 -17.41 -2.28 -33.38
N ASN A 351 -18.35 -2.29 -34.32
CA ASN A 351 -18.31 -3.27 -35.40
C ASN A 351 -17.23 -2.90 -36.42
N GLY A 352 -16.44 -3.88 -36.88
CA GLY A 352 -15.39 -3.67 -37.89
C GLY A 352 -14.38 -4.82 -37.97
N GLU A 353 -13.60 -4.83 -39.06
CA GLU A 353 -12.47 -5.74 -39.24
C GLU A 353 -11.25 -5.31 -38.41
N TYR A 354 -10.41 -6.27 -38.00
CA TYR A 354 -9.25 -6.01 -37.14
C TYR A 354 -8.09 -7.01 -37.33
N GLU A 355 -6.86 -6.55 -37.11
CA GLU A 355 -5.67 -7.41 -37.03
C GLU A 355 -5.40 -7.84 -35.58
N THR A 356 -5.15 -9.15 -35.38
CA THR A 356 -4.80 -9.70 -34.07
C THR A 356 -3.31 -9.92 -33.88
N GLU A 357 -2.83 -9.69 -32.66
CA GLU A 357 -1.51 -10.04 -32.16
C GLU A 357 -1.65 -11.05 -31.00
N VAL A 358 -0.71 -12.01 -30.90
CA VAL A 358 -0.77 -13.10 -29.91
C VAL A 358 0.24 -12.85 -28.78
N GLY A 359 -0.26 -12.56 -27.58
CA GLY A 359 0.51 -12.47 -26.34
C GLY A 359 0.60 -13.78 -25.55
N ARG A 360 1.56 -13.84 -24.61
CA ARG A 360 1.82 -14.95 -23.66
C ARG A 360 1.82 -14.47 -22.20
#